data_AF-A0A954HY36-F1
#
_entry.id   AF-A0A954HY36-F1
#
_cell.length_a   1.000
_cell.length_b   1.000
_cell.length_c   1.000
_cell.angle_alpha   90.00
_cell.angle_beta   90.00
_cell.angle_gamma   90.00
#
_symmetry.space_group_name_H-M   'P 1'
#
loop_
_entity.id
_entity.type
_entity.pdbx_description
1 polymer ?
#
loop_
_entity_poly.entity_id
_entity_poly.type
_entity_poly.pdbx_seq_one_letter_code
_entity_poly.pdbx_strand_id
1 'polypeptide(L)'
;MRRIAFFEDHLAPNFSPIALLRPVFELRCGHFSVRERMLSQAADSDWGVCLRPWLQETYALKHPSAHVNDEAWLRGGPTLFLNGRWLGDPGSLTSVTEDAVGTVEGEVAWLLVDPDEAALIDPQNCDDALARIAAGRRPVPAGGTMLNYPWDLVHHNAEQLGRDFRLRSRGGGAPADLGLQVALQGNPDDIHIDRHASIDPFVVIDARHGPVWIEAEARLLPFTRIEGPCYIGRATQVFRAHVREGTS
;
A
#
# COMPACT_ATOMS: atom_id res chain seq x y z
N MET A 1 -14.33 -10.01 -14.11
CA MET A 1 -13.13 -9.24 -13.67
C MET A 1 -13.61 -8.15 -12.74
N ARG A 2 -12.95 -7.97 -11.60
CA ARG A 2 -13.25 -6.88 -10.68
C ARG A 2 -12.56 -5.62 -11.21
N ARG A 3 -13.24 -4.48 -11.20
CA ARG A 3 -12.69 -3.19 -11.64
C ARG A 3 -12.45 -2.32 -10.41
N ILE A 4 -11.24 -1.80 -10.25
CA ILE A 4 -10.85 -0.99 -9.08
C ILE A 4 -10.27 0.34 -9.56
N ALA A 5 -10.75 1.45 -9.01
CA ALA A 5 -10.20 2.77 -9.25
C ALA A 5 -9.65 3.37 -7.96
N PHE A 6 -8.46 3.99 -8.01
CA PHE A 6 -7.95 4.78 -6.89
C PHE A 6 -8.18 6.26 -7.15
N PHE A 7 -8.56 7.01 -6.14
CA PHE A 7 -8.73 8.46 -6.26
C PHE A 7 -8.02 9.25 -5.18
N GLU A 8 -7.67 10.49 -5.52
CA GLU A 8 -7.20 11.50 -4.57
C GLU A 8 -8.36 12.43 -4.22
N ASP A 9 -8.61 12.64 -2.94
CA ASP A 9 -9.58 13.61 -2.46
C ASP A 9 -8.95 15.00 -2.21
N HIS A 10 -9.78 15.95 -1.80
CA HIS A 10 -9.38 17.32 -1.48
C HIS A 10 -8.29 17.45 -0.40
N LEU A 11 -8.01 16.40 0.40
CA LEU A 11 -6.94 16.41 1.40
C LEU A 11 -5.61 15.86 0.88
N ALA A 12 -5.54 15.34 -0.35
CA ALA A 12 -4.28 14.92 -0.95
C ALA A 12 -3.16 15.99 -0.94
N PRO A 13 -3.43 17.31 -1.11
CA PRO A 13 -2.43 18.36 -0.98
C PRO A 13 -1.73 18.43 0.39
N ASN A 14 -2.33 17.92 1.47
CA ASN A 14 -1.72 17.90 2.81
C ASN A 14 -0.44 17.05 2.86
N PHE A 15 -0.25 16.14 1.90
CA PHE A 15 0.93 15.30 1.79
C PHE A 15 2.08 15.95 1.02
N SER A 16 1.98 17.24 0.70
CA SER A 16 3.10 18.00 0.14
C SER A 16 4.26 18.07 1.14
N PRO A 17 5.53 17.95 0.70
CA PRO A 17 5.98 17.83 -0.70
C PRO A 17 6.07 16.38 -1.20
N ILE A 18 5.88 15.37 -0.34
CA ILE A 18 6.13 13.96 -0.69
C ILE A 18 5.14 13.39 -1.72
N ALA A 19 3.96 14.01 -1.85
CA ALA A 19 2.95 13.71 -2.86
C ALA A 19 2.91 14.70 -4.05
N LEU A 20 3.96 15.49 -4.31
CA LEU A 20 3.95 16.42 -5.46
C LEU A 20 4.13 15.70 -6.81
N LEU A 21 4.99 14.68 -6.86
CA LEU A 21 5.38 13.95 -8.07
C LEU A 21 4.81 12.53 -8.13
N ARG A 22 3.87 12.21 -7.23
CA ARG A 22 3.18 10.93 -7.13
C ARG A 22 1.86 11.11 -6.39
N PRO A 23 0.85 10.29 -6.67
CA PRO A 23 -0.39 10.32 -5.91
C PRO A 23 -0.22 9.77 -4.50
N VAL A 24 -1.11 10.17 -3.58
CA VAL A 24 -1.03 9.77 -2.16
C VAL A 24 -1.06 8.25 -1.96
N PHE A 25 -1.82 7.52 -2.79
CA PHE A 25 -1.88 6.06 -2.71
C PHE A 25 -0.59 5.34 -3.12
N GLU A 26 0.43 6.06 -3.62
CA GLU A 26 1.78 5.55 -3.89
C GLU A 26 2.76 5.80 -2.74
N LEU A 27 2.33 6.51 -1.69
CA LEU A 27 3.13 6.65 -0.47
C LEU A 27 3.17 5.31 0.25
N ARG A 28 4.37 4.90 0.66
CA ARG A 28 4.59 3.63 1.35
C ARG A 28 4.32 3.78 2.84
N CYS A 29 3.61 2.79 3.37
CA CYS A 29 3.43 2.57 4.80
C CYS A 29 3.37 1.06 4.99
N GLY A 30 4.33 0.47 5.70
CA GLY A 30 4.57 -0.96 5.72
C GLY A 30 5.41 -1.45 4.54
N HIS A 31 5.07 -2.62 4.02
CA HIS A 31 5.79 -3.23 2.89
C HIS A 31 5.27 -2.73 1.53
N PHE A 32 4.16 -1.99 1.52
CA PHE A 32 3.41 -1.65 0.32
C PHE A 32 2.93 -0.19 0.33
N SER A 33 2.67 0.35 -0.85
CA SER A 33 1.76 1.49 -0.99
C SER A 33 0.29 1.05 -0.83
N VAL A 34 -0.64 2.01 -0.73
CA VAL A 34 -2.09 1.69 -0.69
C VAL A 34 -2.51 0.94 -1.95
N ARG A 35 -2.07 1.39 -3.13
CA ARG A 35 -2.36 0.70 -4.39
C ARG A 35 -1.85 -0.73 -4.38
N GLU A 36 -0.57 -0.92 -4.06
CA GLU A 36 0.07 -2.24 -4.06
C GLU A 36 -0.65 -3.21 -3.12
N ARG A 37 -1.00 -2.74 -1.92
CA ARG A 37 -1.70 -3.55 -0.92
C ARG A 37 -3.07 -3.99 -1.42
N MET A 38 -3.88 -3.05 -1.93
CA MET A 38 -5.23 -3.34 -2.37
C MET A 38 -5.27 -4.25 -3.61
N LEU A 39 -4.32 -4.08 -4.53
CA LEU A 39 -4.22 -4.94 -5.71
C LEU A 39 -3.57 -6.31 -5.44
N SER A 40 -2.83 -6.48 -4.34
CA SER A 40 -2.16 -7.75 -4.01
C SER A 40 -3.12 -8.94 -3.86
N GLN A 41 -4.35 -8.69 -3.41
CA GLN A 41 -5.43 -9.69 -3.26
C GLN A 41 -6.38 -9.72 -4.48
N ALA A 42 -6.08 -8.92 -5.50
CA ALA A 42 -6.94 -8.66 -6.64
C ALA A 42 -6.14 -8.72 -7.96
N ALA A 43 -5.23 -9.70 -8.08
CA ALA A 43 -4.25 -9.78 -9.18
C ALA A 43 -4.87 -9.81 -10.60
N ASP A 44 -6.09 -10.32 -10.75
CA ASP A 44 -6.82 -10.35 -12.04
C ASP A 44 -7.76 -9.13 -12.24
N SER A 45 -7.60 -8.07 -11.44
CA SER A 45 -8.44 -6.88 -11.52
C SER A 45 -7.92 -5.92 -12.58
N ASP A 46 -8.85 -5.44 -13.40
CA ASP A 46 -8.60 -4.30 -14.26
C ASP A 46 -8.66 -3.03 -13.40
N TRP A 47 -7.70 -2.11 -13.54
CA TRP A 47 -7.57 -1.01 -12.60
C TRP A 47 -7.29 0.34 -13.23
N GLY A 48 -7.81 1.38 -12.60
CA GLY A 48 -7.69 2.76 -13.03
C GLY A 48 -7.39 3.71 -11.89
N VAL A 49 -7.21 4.97 -12.24
CA VAL A 49 -6.91 6.05 -11.29
C VAL A 49 -7.56 7.36 -11.73
N CYS A 50 -7.98 8.16 -10.75
CA CYS A 50 -8.34 9.56 -10.94
C CYS A 50 -7.28 10.44 -10.28
N LEU A 51 -6.50 11.11 -11.12
CA LEU A 51 -5.28 11.84 -10.76
C LEU A 51 -5.36 13.31 -11.14
N ARG A 52 -4.57 14.09 -10.40
CA ARG A 52 -4.25 15.48 -10.72
C ARG A 52 -3.68 15.62 -12.15
N PRO A 53 -4.08 16.65 -12.93
CA PRO A 53 -3.70 16.83 -14.34
C PRO A 53 -2.22 16.62 -14.65
N TRP A 54 -1.33 17.20 -13.85
CA TRP A 54 0.10 17.18 -14.11
C TRP A 54 0.79 15.84 -13.82
N LEU A 55 0.10 14.88 -13.17
CA LEU A 55 0.66 13.54 -12.92
C LEU A 55 0.34 12.55 -14.03
N GLN A 56 -0.73 12.77 -14.79
CA GLN A 56 -1.33 11.76 -15.67
C GLN A 56 -0.36 11.17 -16.69
N GLU A 57 0.34 12.02 -17.45
CA GLU A 57 1.26 11.57 -18.50
C GLU A 57 2.39 10.70 -17.92
N THR A 58 3.05 11.20 -16.86
CA THR A 58 4.16 10.46 -16.23
C THR A 58 3.70 9.20 -15.52
N TYR A 59 2.48 9.18 -14.99
CA TYR A 59 1.91 8.03 -14.31
C TYR A 59 1.51 6.94 -15.30
N ALA A 60 0.86 7.31 -16.42
CA ALA A 60 0.51 6.39 -17.50
C ALA A 60 1.76 5.72 -18.10
N LEU A 61 2.85 6.48 -18.28
CA LEU A 61 4.12 5.92 -18.78
C LEU A 61 4.72 4.88 -17.82
N LYS A 62 4.61 5.10 -16.51
CA LYS A 62 5.14 4.18 -15.48
C LYS A 62 4.23 2.98 -15.21
N HIS A 63 2.93 3.15 -15.43
CA HIS A 63 1.90 2.15 -15.16
C HIS A 63 1.04 1.92 -16.41
N PRO A 64 1.57 1.25 -17.46
CA PRO A 64 0.86 1.08 -18.73
C PRO A 64 -0.39 0.20 -18.63
N SER A 65 -0.54 -0.56 -17.54
CA SER A 65 -1.75 -1.32 -17.25
C SER A 65 -2.87 -0.50 -16.59
N ALA A 66 -2.60 0.75 -16.20
CA ALA A 66 -3.54 1.59 -15.48
C ALA A 66 -4.39 2.42 -16.44
N HIS A 67 -5.70 2.45 -16.22
CA HIS A 67 -6.59 3.39 -16.88
C HIS A 67 -6.53 4.74 -16.19
N VAL A 68 -5.71 5.66 -16.71
CA VAL A 68 -5.46 6.97 -16.10
C VAL A 68 -6.50 7.98 -16.58
N ASN A 69 -7.38 8.40 -15.68
CA ASN A 69 -8.43 9.38 -15.95
C ASN A 69 -9.30 9.04 -17.18
N ASP A 70 -9.51 7.74 -17.41
CA ASP A 70 -10.20 7.24 -18.60
C ASP A 70 -11.72 7.13 -18.36
N GLU A 71 -12.46 8.10 -18.91
CA GLU A 71 -13.93 8.12 -18.86
C GLU A 71 -14.57 6.92 -19.57
N ALA A 72 -14.03 6.52 -20.72
CA ALA A 72 -14.59 5.45 -21.53
C ALA A 72 -14.45 4.12 -20.81
N TRP A 73 -13.28 3.92 -20.18
CA TRP A 73 -13.07 2.80 -19.27
C TRP A 73 -14.12 2.84 -18.16
N LEU A 74 -14.22 3.90 -17.36
CA LEU A 74 -15.13 4.00 -16.21
C LEU A 74 -16.59 3.68 -16.54
N ARG A 75 -17.07 4.09 -17.72
CA ARG A 75 -18.43 3.79 -18.21
C ARG A 75 -18.62 2.36 -18.72
N GLY A 76 -17.55 1.57 -18.82
CA GLY A 76 -17.58 0.20 -19.32
C GLY A 76 -18.05 -0.85 -18.30
N GLY A 77 -18.18 -0.52 -17.01
CA GLY A 77 -18.65 -1.47 -16.00
C GLY A 77 -18.55 -0.97 -14.55
N PRO A 78 -19.24 -1.64 -13.61
CA PRO A 78 -19.20 -1.27 -12.19
C PRO A 78 -17.77 -1.27 -11.65
N THR A 79 -17.39 -0.19 -10.97
CA THR A 79 -16.00 0.07 -10.55
C THR A 79 -15.94 0.42 -9.07
N LEU A 80 -15.14 -0.31 -8.31
CA LEU A 80 -14.90 -0.03 -6.89
C LEU A 80 -13.90 1.11 -6.76
N PHE A 81 -14.33 2.26 -6.30
CA PHE A 81 -13.47 3.39 -5.98
C PHE A 81 -12.91 3.25 -4.57
N LEU A 82 -11.60 3.44 -4.44
CA LEU A 82 -10.84 3.39 -3.19
C LEU A 82 -10.13 4.74 -2.98
N ASN A 83 -10.32 5.33 -1.81
CA ASN A 83 -9.64 6.56 -1.44
C ASN A 83 -8.15 6.29 -1.22
N GLY A 84 -7.30 7.10 -1.83
CA GLY A 84 -5.86 6.90 -1.76
C GLY A 84 -5.21 7.14 -0.40
N ARG A 85 -5.91 7.80 0.53
CA ARG A 85 -5.49 8.01 1.92
C ARG A 85 -5.88 6.85 2.85
N TRP A 86 -6.71 5.93 2.38
CA TRP A 86 -7.27 4.87 3.22
C TRP A 86 -6.27 3.73 3.45
N LEU A 87 -5.81 3.62 4.70
CA LEU A 87 -5.01 2.50 5.19
C LEU A 87 -5.92 1.38 5.69
N GLY A 88 -6.59 0.73 4.73
CA GLY A 88 -7.54 -0.37 4.97
C GLY A 88 -6.96 -1.77 4.80
N ASP A 89 -7.76 -2.77 5.20
CA ASP A 89 -7.51 -4.18 4.93
C ASP A 89 -8.18 -4.60 3.61
N PRO A 90 -7.43 -5.12 2.61
CA PRO A 90 -8.01 -5.63 1.37
C PRO A 90 -9.10 -6.70 1.59
N GLY A 91 -9.01 -7.49 2.68
CA GLY A 91 -10.01 -8.49 3.02
C GLY A 91 -11.42 -7.92 3.25
N SER A 92 -11.51 -6.67 3.73
CA SER A 92 -12.78 -5.97 3.94
C SER A 92 -13.55 -5.69 2.65
N LEU A 93 -12.87 -5.72 1.49
CA LEU A 93 -13.48 -5.45 0.20
C LEU A 93 -14.27 -6.65 -0.34
N THR A 94 -14.26 -7.81 0.31
CA THR A 94 -15.01 -9.00 -0.16
C THR A 94 -16.52 -8.89 0.03
N SER A 95 -17.00 -8.02 0.91
CA SER A 95 -18.41 -7.86 1.27
C SER A 95 -19.03 -6.52 0.84
N VAL A 96 -18.50 -5.89 -0.21
CA VAL A 96 -18.99 -4.59 -0.71
C VAL A 96 -20.31 -4.79 -1.47
N THR A 97 -21.31 -3.98 -1.15
CA THR A 97 -22.61 -3.92 -1.84
C THR A 97 -22.82 -2.56 -2.52
N GLU A 98 -23.66 -2.51 -3.54
CA GLU A 98 -23.94 -1.29 -4.34
C GLU A 98 -24.58 -0.17 -3.49
N ASP A 99 -25.43 -0.52 -2.52
CA ASP A 99 -26.13 0.42 -1.63
C ASP A 99 -25.27 0.96 -0.49
N ALA A 100 -24.06 0.45 -0.30
CA ALA A 100 -23.19 0.78 0.81
C ALA A 100 -22.05 1.73 0.40
N VAL A 101 -21.62 2.55 1.36
CA VAL A 101 -20.38 3.32 1.31
C VAL A 101 -19.55 3.04 2.54
N GLY A 102 -18.29 2.67 2.33
CA GLY A 102 -17.33 2.48 3.41
C GLY A 102 -16.83 3.82 3.91
N THR A 103 -16.96 4.05 5.21
CA THR A 103 -16.52 5.30 5.84
C THR A 103 -15.57 5.05 7.01
N VAL A 104 -14.64 5.98 7.18
CA VAL A 104 -13.76 6.09 8.37
C VAL A 104 -13.90 7.52 8.88
N GLU A 105 -14.37 7.68 10.11
CA GLU A 105 -14.59 9.01 10.72
C GLU A 105 -15.45 9.97 9.87
N GLY A 106 -16.38 9.40 9.07
CA GLY A 106 -17.27 10.17 8.18
C GLY A 106 -16.70 10.43 6.79
N GLU A 107 -15.43 10.12 6.54
CA GLU A 107 -14.78 10.25 5.24
C GLU A 107 -14.98 8.99 4.39
N VAL A 108 -15.13 9.15 3.08
CA VAL A 108 -15.34 8.04 2.15
C VAL A 108 -14.03 7.29 1.92
N ALA A 109 -13.98 6.03 2.36
CA ALA A 109 -12.87 5.12 2.14
C ALA A 109 -13.05 4.31 0.85
N TRP A 110 -14.28 3.85 0.58
CA TRP A 110 -14.61 3.12 -0.63
C TRP A 110 -16.09 3.19 -0.99
N LEU A 111 -16.41 3.02 -2.28
CA LEU A 111 -17.77 2.91 -2.82
C LEU A 111 -17.76 2.20 -4.19
N LEU A 112 -18.82 1.46 -4.50
CA LEU A 112 -18.97 0.78 -5.80
C LEU A 112 -19.80 1.64 -6.77
N VAL A 113 -19.19 2.21 -7.79
CA VAL A 113 -19.87 3.11 -8.75
C VAL A 113 -20.32 2.35 -9.98
N ASP A 114 -21.60 2.48 -10.34
CA ASP A 114 -22.15 1.88 -11.55
C ASP A 114 -21.89 2.73 -12.81
N PRO A 115 -21.96 2.15 -14.02
CA PRO A 115 -21.67 2.86 -15.27
C PRO A 115 -22.45 4.17 -15.49
N ASP A 116 -23.73 4.19 -15.09
CA ASP A 116 -24.59 5.37 -15.24
C ASP A 116 -24.16 6.50 -14.30
N GLU A 117 -23.74 6.16 -13.08
CA GLU A 117 -23.17 7.11 -12.12
C GLU A 117 -21.78 7.58 -12.56
N ALA A 118 -20.99 6.69 -13.16
CA ALA A 118 -19.66 7.00 -13.68
C ALA A 118 -19.70 8.06 -14.79
N ALA A 119 -20.84 8.22 -15.48
CA ALA A 119 -21.04 9.31 -16.44
C ALA A 119 -21.08 10.71 -15.79
N LEU A 120 -21.32 10.80 -14.49
CA LEU A 120 -21.35 12.05 -13.71
C LEU A 120 -19.99 12.42 -13.10
N ILE A 121 -18.99 11.55 -13.24
CA ILE A 121 -17.65 11.74 -12.70
C ILE A 121 -16.80 12.43 -13.77
N ASP A 122 -16.28 13.62 -13.44
CA ASP A 122 -15.14 14.19 -14.13
C ASP A 122 -13.87 13.54 -13.55
N PRO A 123 -13.11 12.72 -14.31
CA PRO A 123 -11.93 12.06 -13.77
C PRO A 123 -10.84 13.03 -13.32
N GLN A 124 -10.86 14.28 -13.81
CA GLN A 124 -9.94 15.34 -13.40
C GLN A 124 -10.25 15.88 -12.01
N ASN A 125 -11.51 15.77 -11.56
CA ASN A 125 -11.98 16.15 -10.23
C ASN A 125 -13.07 15.19 -9.73
N CYS A 126 -12.64 13.96 -9.43
CA CYS A 126 -13.57 12.90 -9.05
C CYS A 126 -14.14 13.06 -7.64
N ASP A 127 -13.46 13.76 -6.72
CA ASP A 127 -13.83 13.81 -5.29
C ASP A 127 -15.25 14.33 -5.08
N ASP A 128 -15.58 15.50 -5.64
CA ASP A 128 -16.90 16.12 -5.52
C ASP A 128 -18.02 15.23 -6.09
N ALA A 129 -17.75 14.50 -7.16
CA ALA A 129 -18.72 13.58 -7.76
C ALA A 129 -18.91 12.34 -6.88
N LEU A 130 -17.83 11.74 -6.40
CA LEU A 130 -17.85 10.57 -5.52
C LEU A 130 -18.52 10.89 -4.18
N ALA A 131 -18.27 12.07 -3.60
CA ALA A 131 -18.92 12.53 -2.38
C ALA A 131 -20.44 12.68 -2.55
N ARG A 132 -20.91 13.21 -3.69
CA ARG A 132 -22.35 13.31 -4.00
C ARG A 132 -23.00 11.94 -4.16
N ILE A 133 -22.32 11.00 -4.84
CA ILE A 133 -22.80 9.63 -5.00
C ILE A 133 -22.85 8.93 -3.63
N ALA A 134 -21.80 9.08 -2.81
CA ALA A 134 -21.73 8.52 -1.46
C ALA A 134 -22.86 9.01 -0.55
N ALA A 135 -23.28 10.27 -0.67
CA ALA A 135 -24.37 10.82 0.16
C ALA A 135 -25.72 10.12 -0.05
N GLY A 136 -25.92 9.46 -1.19
CA GLY A 136 -27.11 8.65 -1.48
C GLY A 136 -27.07 7.23 -0.91
N ARG A 137 -25.98 6.83 -0.25
CA ARG A 137 -25.72 5.44 0.16
C ARG A 137 -25.77 5.28 1.67
N ARG A 138 -25.98 4.04 2.12
CA ARG A 138 -25.93 3.69 3.53
C ARG A 138 -24.47 3.63 4.00
N PRO A 139 -24.05 4.46 4.98
CA PRO A 139 -22.70 4.39 5.50
C PRO A 139 -22.49 3.13 6.33
N VAL A 140 -21.36 2.46 6.10
CA VAL A 140 -20.87 1.34 6.89
C VAL A 140 -19.43 1.61 7.34
N PRO A 141 -19.01 1.12 8.52
CA PRO A 141 -17.62 1.24 8.93
C PRO A 141 -16.71 0.48 7.96
N ALA A 142 -15.77 1.18 7.32
CA ALA A 142 -14.77 0.55 6.45
C ALA A 142 -13.65 -0.14 7.24
N GLY A 143 -13.46 0.26 8.51
CA GLY A 143 -12.27 -0.11 9.29
C GLY A 143 -11.00 0.56 8.76
N GLY A 144 -9.85 0.22 9.36
CA GLY A 144 -8.59 0.88 9.04
C GLY A 144 -8.55 2.35 9.49
N THR A 145 -7.73 3.15 8.80
CA THR A 145 -7.48 4.55 9.17
C THR A 145 -7.38 5.43 7.93
N MET A 146 -7.82 6.68 8.01
CA MET A 146 -7.59 7.69 6.99
C MET A 146 -6.35 8.49 7.33
N LEU A 147 -5.37 8.48 6.43
CA LEU A 147 -4.16 9.29 6.58
C LEU A 147 -4.49 10.73 6.24
N ASN A 148 -4.02 11.69 7.03
CA ASN A 148 -4.28 13.12 6.83
C ASN A 148 -3.02 13.90 6.47
N TYR A 149 -1.86 13.45 6.95
CA TYR A 149 -0.58 14.13 6.81
C TYR A 149 0.61 13.16 6.64
N PRO A 150 1.78 13.64 6.17
CA PRO A 150 2.97 12.82 6.01
C PRO A 150 3.41 12.07 7.28
N TRP A 151 3.27 12.66 8.46
CA TRP A 151 3.68 12.03 9.72
C TRP A 151 2.75 10.88 10.14
N ASP A 152 1.54 10.81 9.61
CA ASP A 152 0.65 9.66 9.85
C ASP A 152 1.25 8.38 9.26
N LEU A 153 1.97 8.49 8.13
CA LEU A 153 2.72 7.36 7.55
C LEU A 153 3.77 6.84 8.54
N VAL A 154 4.47 7.75 9.23
CA VAL A 154 5.48 7.38 10.24
C VAL A 154 4.80 6.76 11.47
N HIS A 155 3.71 7.38 11.95
CA HIS A 155 2.97 6.92 13.12
C HIS A 155 2.40 5.51 12.93
N HIS A 156 1.84 5.23 11.74
CA HIS A 156 1.23 3.94 11.43
C HIS A 156 2.19 2.90 10.86
N ASN A 157 3.45 3.26 10.56
CA ASN A 157 4.36 2.37 9.83
C ASN A 157 4.63 1.06 10.56
N ALA A 158 4.93 1.13 11.87
CA ALA A 158 5.28 -0.05 12.66
C ALA A 158 4.14 -1.08 12.71
N GLU A 159 2.91 -0.62 12.92
CA GLU A 159 1.74 -1.49 12.90
C GLU A 159 1.50 -2.07 11.49
N GLN A 160 1.63 -1.22 10.47
CA GLN A 160 1.40 -1.63 9.09
C GLN A 160 2.44 -2.64 8.59
N LEU A 161 3.71 -2.50 8.97
CA LEU A 161 4.77 -3.50 8.74
C LEU A 161 4.35 -4.88 9.28
N GLY A 162 3.83 -4.93 10.51
CA GLY A 162 3.34 -6.18 11.10
C GLY A 162 2.16 -6.78 10.34
N ARG A 163 1.21 -5.95 9.88
CA ARG A 163 0.06 -6.38 9.06
C ARG A 163 0.52 -6.91 7.70
N ASP A 164 1.37 -6.16 7.00
CA ASP A 164 1.88 -6.50 5.67
C ASP A 164 2.78 -7.74 5.70
N PHE A 165 3.52 -7.97 6.79
CA PHE A 165 4.27 -9.20 7.01
C PHE A 165 3.38 -10.45 6.99
N ARG A 166 2.18 -10.37 7.57
CA ARG A 166 1.18 -11.46 7.55
C ARG A 166 0.48 -11.59 6.19
N LEU A 167 0.31 -10.48 5.48
CA LEU A 167 -0.32 -10.45 4.16
C LEU A 167 0.55 -11.10 3.09
N ARG A 168 1.88 -10.99 3.22
CA ARG A 168 2.82 -11.53 2.22
C ARG A 168 2.88 -13.05 2.22
N SER A 169 2.81 -13.61 1.02
CA SER A 169 3.17 -15.01 0.78
C SER A 169 4.67 -15.21 0.95
N ARG A 170 5.06 -16.06 1.90
CA ARG A 170 6.41 -16.60 2.00
C ARG A 170 6.56 -17.58 0.84
N GLY A 171 7.19 -17.16 -0.26
CA GLY A 171 7.39 -18.01 -1.42
C GLY A 171 7.96 -19.37 -1.05
N GLY A 172 7.64 -20.41 -1.83
CA GLY A 172 8.20 -21.75 -1.60
C GLY A 172 9.70 -21.79 -1.94
N GLY A 173 10.52 -22.27 -1.02
CA GLY A 173 11.97 -22.38 -1.25
C GLY A 173 12.73 -22.81 -0.01
N ALA A 174 13.97 -23.27 -0.22
CA ALA A 174 14.90 -23.46 0.89
C ALA A 174 15.22 -22.10 1.54
N PRO A 175 15.39 -22.05 2.87
CA PRO A 175 15.84 -20.85 3.56
C PRO A 175 17.15 -20.29 2.99
N ALA A 176 17.38 -18.99 3.17
CA ALA A 176 18.69 -18.40 2.89
C ALA A 176 19.78 -19.12 3.71
N ASP A 177 20.91 -19.44 3.06
CA ASP A 177 22.07 -20.02 3.73
C ASP A 177 22.81 -18.91 4.49
N LEU A 178 22.65 -18.89 5.82
CA LEU A 178 23.27 -17.90 6.69
C LEU A 178 24.54 -18.49 7.29
N GLY A 179 25.66 -17.78 7.14
CA GLY A 179 26.90 -18.14 7.82
C GLY A 179 26.78 -18.06 9.34
N LEU A 180 27.61 -18.82 10.06
CA LEU A 180 27.61 -18.95 11.53
C LEU A 180 27.77 -17.63 12.33
N GLN A 181 28.08 -16.53 11.66
CA GLN A 181 28.37 -15.22 12.26
C GLN A 181 27.21 -14.23 12.10
N VAL A 182 26.07 -14.65 11.53
CA VAL A 182 24.83 -13.88 11.53
C VAL A 182 24.03 -14.24 12.78
N ALA A 183 23.64 -13.24 13.56
CA ALA A 183 22.83 -13.45 14.76
C ALA A 183 21.35 -13.17 14.47
N LEU A 184 20.51 -14.19 14.63
CA LEU A 184 19.05 -14.04 14.62
C LEU A 184 18.54 -14.05 16.07
N GLN A 185 17.70 -13.08 16.42
CA GLN A 185 17.09 -12.98 17.76
C GLN A 185 15.56 -12.92 17.64
N GLY A 186 14.86 -13.54 18.58
CA GLY A 186 13.40 -13.63 18.57
C GLY A 186 12.89 -14.92 17.92
N ASN A 187 11.62 -14.92 17.55
CA ASN A 187 10.98 -16.06 16.92
C ASN A 187 11.42 -16.17 15.44
N PRO A 188 11.97 -17.31 14.98
CA PRO A 188 12.32 -17.50 13.58
C PRO A 188 11.15 -17.30 12.62
N ASP A 189 9.92 -17.59 13.05
CA ASP A 189 8.74 -17.38 12.23
C ASP A 189 8.45 -15.90 11.99
N ASP A 190 9.02 -14.98 12.76
CA ASP A 190 8.91 -13.53 12.57
C ASP A 190 10.06 -12.97 11.71
N ILE A 191 10.90 -13.83 11.14
CA ILE A 191 12.01 -13.43 10.27
C ILE A 191 11.80 -14.05 8.89
N HIS A 192 11.68 -13.20 7.87
CA HIS A 192 11.73 -13.61 6.48
C HIS A 192 12.97 -13.05 5.81
N ILE A 193 13.76 -13.92 5.17
CA ILE A 193 14.92 -13.55 4.36
C ILE A 193 14.78 -14.25 3.02
N ASP A 194 14.70 -13.46 1.96
CA ASP A 194 14.70 -13.99 0.60
C ASP A 194 16.05 -14.69 0.32
N ARG A 195 16.00 -15.84 -0.36
CA ARG A 195 17.19 -16.65 -0.69
C ARG A 195 18.23 -15.91 -1.56
N HIS A 196 17.82 -14.85 -2.25
CA HIS A 196 18.69 -14.02 -3.06
C HIS A 196 19.25 -12.81 -2.30
N ALA A 197 18.93 -12.64 -1.02
CA ALA A 197 19.57 -11.65 -0.15
C ALA A 197 20.97 -12.12 0.27
N SER A 198 21.89 -11.17 0.41
CA SER A 198 23.25 -11.40 0.89
C SER A 198 23.39 -10.81 2.30
N ILE A 199 23.62 -11.67 3.28
CA ILE A 199 23.81 -11.27 4.68
C ILE A 199 25.25 -11.57 5.07
N ASP A 200 26.06 -10.52 5.23
CA ASP A 200 27.45 -10.68 5.61
C ASP A 200 27.59 -11.04 7.10
N PRO A 201 28.74 -11.62 7.51
CA PRO A 201 29.06 -11.87 8.91
C PRO A 201 28.86 -10.65 9.83
N PHE A 202 28.49 -10.90 11.08
CA PHE A 202 28.28 -9.90 12.14
C PHE A 202 27.06 -8.98 11.93
N VAL A 203 26.14 -9.36 11.06
CA VAL A 203 24.80 -8.77 11.02
C VAL A 203 23.94 -9.35 12.15
N VAL A 204 23.19 -8.48 12.82
CA VAL A 204 22.21 -8.85 13.84
C VAL A 204 20.81 -8.53 13.32
N ILE A 205 19.94 -9.54 13.26
CA ILE A 205 18.53 -9.39 12.94
C ILE A 205 17.74 -9.73 14.20
N ASP A 206 17.06 -8.72 14.75
CA ASP A 206 16.35 -8.78 16.03
C ASP A 206 14.84 -8.63 15.83
N ALA A 207 14.13 -9.75 15.82
CA ALA A 207 12.69 -9.83 15.69
C ALA A 207 11.96 -9.98 17.03
N ARG A 208 12.58 -9.62 18.15
CA ARG A 208 11.95 -9.75 19.49
C ARG A 208 10.76 -8.81 19.71
N HIS A 209 10.72 -7.66 19.02
CA HIS A 209 9.65 -6.67 19.15
C HIS A 209 8.75 -6.57 17.91
N GLY A 210 8.99 -7.41 16.90
CA GLY A 210 8.15 -7.50 15.72
C GLY A 210 8.90 -8.11 14.54
N PRO A 211 8.19 -8.36 13.44
CA PRO A 211 8.74 -9.13 12.34
C PRO A 211 9.75 -8.36 11.47
N VAL A 212 10.73 -9.06 10.92
CA VAL A 212 11.69 -8.51 9.97
C VAL A 212 11.54 -9.19 8.62
N TRP A 213 11.38 -8.40 7.57
CA TRP A 213 11.33 -8.89 6.20
C TRP A 213 12.49 -8.32 5.37
N ILE A 214 13.29 -9.20 4.79
CA ILE A 214 14.41 -8.85 3.92
C ILE A 214 14.13 -9.42 2.53
N GLU A 215 13.97 -8.56 1.53
CA GLU A 215 13.68 -8.94 0.15
C GLU A 215 14.90 -9.41 -0.65
N ALA A 216 14.62 -9.99 -1.83
CA ALA A 216 15.61 -10.43 -2.79
C ALA A 216 16.65 -9.35 -3.10
N GLU A 217 17.89 -9.78 -3.29
CA GLU A 217 19.03 -8.94 -3.69
C GLU A 217 19.43 -7.87 -2.67
N ALA A 218 18.76 -7.78 -1.52
CA ALA A 218 19.20 -6.93 -0.43
C ALA A 218 20.59 -7.36 0.06
N ARG A 219 21.43 -6.38 0.44
CA ARG A 219 22.78 -6.62 0.95
C ARG A 219 22.96 -5.98 2.31
N LEU A 220 23.12 -6.81 3.34
CA LEU A 220 23.40 -6.36 4.69
C LEU A 220 24.89 -6.58 4.99
N LEU A 221 25.62 -5.49 5.12
CA LEU A 221 27.07 -5.52 5.36
C LEU A 221 27.38 -5.67 6.86
N PRO A 222 28.60 -6.09 7.24
CA PRO A 222 28.95 -6.39 8.62
C PRO A 222 28.66 -5.26 9.60
N PHE A 223 28.34 -5.65 10.84
CA PHE A 223 28.03 -4.72 11.94
C PHE A 223 26.77 -3.88 11.71
N THR A 224 25.83 -4.40 10.92
CA THR A 224 24.49 -3.85 10.78
C THR A 224 23.56 -4.52 11.78
N ARG A 225 22.73 -3.74 12.47
CA ARG A 225 21.67 -4.23 13.35
C ARG A 225 20.31 -3.80 12.81
N ILE A 226 19.39 -4.74 12.71
CA ILE A 226 18.01 -4.51 12.27
C ILE A 226 17.07 -4.93 13.39
N GLU A 227 16.17 -4.03 13.80
CA GLU A 227 15.17 -4.27 14.84
C GLU A 227 13.76 -4.26 14.22
N GLY A 228 13.00 -5.33 14.43
CA GLY A 228 11.63 -5.44 13.94
C GLY A 228 10.61 -4.70 14.82
N PRO A 229 9.43 -4.30 14.28
CA PRO A 229 9.00 -4.51 12.90
C PRO A 229 9.81 -3.71 11.88
N CYS A 230 10.32 -4.36 10.84
CA CYS A 230 11.17 -3.72 9.82
C CYS A 230 11.06 -4.41 8.46
N TYR A 231 11.13 -3.60 7.40
CA TYR A 231 11.18 -4.07 6.02
C TYR A 231 12.44 -3.54 5.32
N ILE A 232 13.21 -4.43 4.72
CA ILE A 232 14.34 -4.11 3.84
C ILE A 232 13.94 -4.50 2.42
N GLY A 233 13.72 -3.50 1.58
CA GLY A 233 13.27 -3.68 0.20
C GLY A 233 14.29 -4.32 -0.73
N ARG A 234 13.82 -4.76 -1.90
CA ARG A 234 14.63 -5.38 -2.95
C ARG A 234 15.83 -4.51 -3.31
N ALA A 235 16.98 -5.15 -3.44
CA ALA A 235 18.24 -4.52 -3.81
C ALA A 235 18.70 -3.36 -2.89
N THR A 236 18.10 -3.20 -1.69
CA THR A 236 18.57 -2.26 -0.69
C THR A 236 19.92 -2.70 -0.13
N GLN A 237 20.82 -1.73 0.04
CA GLN A 237 22.11 -1.96 0.71
C GLN A 237 22.11 -1.24 2.06
N VAL A 238 22.43 -1.98 3.12
CA VAL A 238 22.55 -1.44 4.47
C VAL A 238 23.99 -1.63 4.94
N PHE A 239 24.66 -0.52 5.21
CA PHE A 239 26.07 -0.50 5.59
C PHE A 239 26.25 0.11 6.98
N ARG A 240 26.68 -0.73 7.95
CA ARG A 240 27.02 -0.32 9.32
C ARG A 240 25.94 0.58 9.95
N ALA A 241 24.69 0.16 9.83
CA ALA A 241 23.55 0.92 10.32
C ALA A 241 22.87 0.25 11.51
N HIS A 242 22.22 1.06 12.34
CA HIS A 242 21.26 0.62 13.34
C HIS A 242 19.86 0.97 12.83
N VAL A 243 19.22 0.02 12.16
CA VAL A 243 17.86 0.16 11.64
C VAL A 243 16.89 -0.19 12.76
N ARG A 244 16.07 0.78 13.16
CA ARG A 244 15.11 0.67 14.27
C ARG A 244 13.76 0.13 13.79
N GLU A 245 12.96 -0.32 14.75
CA GLU A 245 11.55 -0.64 14.55
C GLU A 245 10.79 0.50 13.82
N GLY A 246 9.80 0.13 13.02
CA GLY A 246 9.02 1.08 12.24
C GLY A 246 9.73 1.60 10.98
N THR A 247 10.83 0.97 10.54
CA THR A 247 11.55 1.37 9.31
C THR A 247 11.22 0.44 8.14
N SER A 248 10.96 1.03 6.96
CA SER A 248 10.59 0.34 5.71
C SER A 248 11.21 1.00 4.49
#